data_AF-A0A0D0VL78-F1
#
_entry.id   AF-A0A0D0VL78-F1
#
_cell.length_a   1.000
_cell.length_b   1.000
_cell.length_c   1.000
_cell.angle_alpha   90.00
_cell.angle_beta   90.00
_cell.angle_gamma   90.00
#
_symmetry.space_group_name_H-M   'P 1'
#
loop_
_entity.id
_entity.type
_entity.pdbx_description
1 polymer ?
#
loop_
_entity_poly.entity_id
_entity_poly.type
_entity_poly.pdbx_seq_one_letter_code
_entity_poly.pdbx_strand_id
1 'polypeptide(L)'
;MIDSSPHLTWTNVFIGFLFVIFDSVLSIVLGLGIASSLLVAAVRCVIQLSIMGLVLGKVFASNNIWGVAGIAVLLNVLAAIEATYNKAKRRFSNMFPLILLAMMSGTVPVSILGTNFAMAQHPFWKPDQFIPIIGMILGNAISAVGLAVNNVHKEFAENKDRIETYLAMGASRFEACRPVAVEALKMALLPTVNQLSVIGLVSLPGMMTGAIVGGKSVEQAARLQMIIMFMISASSALCTLLALFFCLTTLVDSRARLRPDKMYSKAPLLYRWRDAAGEKIWNGLKRVMFWRRKERGTEEERRGLLDGQSR
;
A
#
# COMPACT_ATOMS: atom_id res chain seq x y z
N MET A 1 -18.20 30.00 -20.10
CA MET A 1 -18.82 29.26 -18.99
C MET A 1 -17.97 29.50 -17.77
N ILE A 2 -18.55 30.12 -16.75
CA ILE A 2 -17.85 30.59 -15.53
C ILE A 2 -17.25 29.37 -14.84
N ASP A 3 -15.95 29.42 -14.56
CA ASP A 3 -15.20 28.42 -13.79
C ASP A 3 -15.71 28.46 -12.34
N SER A 4 -16.85 27.83 -12.08
CA SER A 4 -17.42 27.61 -10.76
C SER A 4 -16.85 26.33 -10.15
N SER A 5 -15.54 26.11 -10.30
CA SER A 5 -14.85 25.06 -9.55
C SER A 5 -14.59 25.58 -8.13
N PRO A 6 -14.98 24.82 -7.08
CA PRO A 6 -14.75 25.25 -5.70
C PRO A 6 -13.24 25.36 -5.43
N HIS A 7 -12.76 26.57 -5.14
CA HIS A 7 -11.36 26.80 -4.80
C HIS A 7 -11.04 26.13 -3.46
N LEU A 8 -10.29 25.02 -3.50
CA LEU A 8 -9.97 24.24 -2.31
C LEU A 8 -8.84 24.93 -1.52
N THR A 9 -9.12 25.28 -0.27
CA THR A 9 -8.14 25.86 0.66
C THR A 9 -7.61 24.81 1.64
N TRP A 10 -6.53 25.13 2.36
CA TRP A 10 -6.01 24.28 3.43
C TRP A 10 -7.04 24.00 4.54
N THR A 11 -8.01 24.89 4.74
CA THR A 11 -9.13 24.68 5.65
C THR A 11 -9.98 23.48 5.23
N ASN A 12 -10.24 23.31 3.93
CA ASN A 12 -11.02 22.16 3.43
C ASN A 12 -10.27 20.84 3.64
N VAL A 13 -8.95 20.85 3.46
CA VAL A 13 -8.09 19.69 3.76
C VAL A 13 -8.14 19.35 5.26
N PHE A 14 -8.11 20.36 6.13
CA PHE A 14 -8.24 20.17 7.57
C PHE A 14 -9.61 19.60 7.96
N ILE A 15 -10.69 20.11 7.37
CA ILE A 15 -12.05 19.55 7.59
C ILE A 15 -12.09 18.07 7.17
N GLY A 16 -11.51 17.71 6.03
CA GLY A 16 -11.39 16.30 5.61
C GLY A 16 -10.56 15.46 6.57
N PHE A 17 -9.49 16.03 7.15
CA PHE A 17 -8.66 15.38 8.15
C PHE A 17 -9.43 15.07 9.45
N LEU A 18 -10.46 15.85 9.79
CA LEU A 18 -11.31 15.57 10.97
C LEU A 18 -12.03 14.22 10.87
N PHE A 19 -12.39 13.75 9.66
CA PHE A 19 -12.99 12.42 9.49
C PHE A 19 -12.03 11.32 9.92
N VAL A 20 -10.73 11.46 9.62
CA VAL A 20 -9.72 10.50 10.07
C VAL A 20 -9.52 10.56 11.58
N ILE A 21 -9.60 11.76 12.18
CA ILE A 21 -9.55 11.91 13.64
C ILE A 21 -10.74 11.19 14.27
N PHE A 22 -11.93 11.33 13.71
CA PHE A 22 -13.13 10.64 14.17
C PHE A 22 -12.95 9.12 14.13
N ASP A 23 -12.50 8.55 13.01
CA ASP A 23 -12.21 7.12 12.89
C ASP A 23 -11.14 6.65 13.89
N SER A 24 -10.13 7.50 14.11
CA SER A 24 -9.08 7.23 15.09
C SER A 24 -9.63 7.19 16.51
N VAL A 25 -10.52 8.11 16.88
CA VAL A 25 -11.24 8.13 18.17
C VAL A 25 -12.07 6.87 18.34
N LEU A 26 -12.86 6.50 17.31
CA LEU A 26 -13.66 5.29 17.32
C LEU A 26 -12.80 4.04 17.51
N SER A 27 -11.63 3.98 16.87
CA SER A 27 -10.65 2.91 17.05
C SER A 27 -10.13 2.80 18.49
N ILE A 28 -10.00 3.92 19.21
CA ILE A 28 -9.62 3.91 20.64
C ILE A 28 -10.76 3.35 21.48
N VAL A 29 -11.98 3.84 21.24
CA VAL A 29 -13.18 3.47 22.01
C VAL A 29 -13.48 1.98 21.85
N LEU A 30 -13.33 1.45 20.64
CA LEU A 30 -13.53 0.04 20.32
C LEU A 30 -12.30 -0.85 20.61
N GLY A 31 -11.16 -0.27 21.02
CA GLY A 31 -9.95 -1.04 21.34
C GLY A 31 -9.28 -1.72 20.14
N LEU A 32 -9.48 -1.22 18.91
CA LEU A 32 -9.02 -1.84 17.66
C LEU A 32 -7.49 -1.77 17.44
N GLY A 33 -6.78 -0.89 18.14
CA GLY A 33 -5.31 -0.80 18.09
C GLY A 33 -4.73 -0.19 16.80
N ILE A 34 -5.55 0.37 15.91
CA ILE A 34 -5.11 0.95 14.63
C ILE A 34 -5.08 2.48 14.60
N ALA A 35 -5.62 3.16 15.62
CA ALA A 35 -5.74 4.62 15.68
C ALA A 35 -4.44 5.38 15.39
N SER A 36 -3.32 4.99 16.02
CA SER A 36 -2.02 5.64 15.81
C SER A 36 -1.52 5.43 14.39
N SER A 37 -1.69 4.24 13.83
CA SER A 37 -1.30 3.92 12.46
C SER A 37 -2.11 4.71 11.43
N LEU A 38 -3.39 4.95 11.70
CA LEU A 38 -4.29 5.70 10.84
C LEU A 38 -3.92 7.19 10.81
N LEU A 39 -3.69 7.81 11.98
CA LEU A 39 -3.25 9.21 12.07
C LEU A 39 -1.89 9.42 11.39
N VAL A 40 -0.92 8.55 11.63
CA VAL A 40 0.40 8.63 10.98
C VAL A 40 0.27 8.49 9.46
N ALA A 41 -0.58 7.58 8.98
CA ALA A 41 -0.85 7.42 7.55
C ALA A 41 -1.51 8.67 6.93
N ALA A 42 -2.46 9.30 7.61
CA ALA A 42 -3.12 10.49 7.11
C ALA A 42 -2.20 11.72 7.08
N VAL A 43 -1.38 11.94 8.11
CA VAL A 43 -0.37 13.01 8.10
C VAL A 43 0.65 12.76 6.98
N ARG A 44 1.12 11.52 6.81
CA ARG A 44 1.99 11.13 5.69
C ARG A 44 1.33 11.39 4.34
N CYS A 45 0.04 11.12 4.20
CA CYS A 45 -0.73 11.38 2.98
C CYS A 45 -0.72 12.87 2.62
N VAL A 46 -1.04 13.76 3.57
CA VAL A 46 -1.05 15.22 3.36
C VAL A 46 0.34 15.71 2.92
N ILE A 47 1.39 15.29 3.63
CA ILE A 47 2.78 15.68 3.30
C ILE A 47 3.17 15.15 1.92
N GLN A 48 2.91 13.87 1.63
CA GLN A 48 3.29 13.24 0.37
C GLN A 48 2.57 13.85 -0.83
N LEU A 49 1.25 14.07 -0.74
CA LEU A 49 0.49 14.69 -1.83
C LEU A 49 0.90 16.15 -2.05
N SER A 50 1.21 16.90 -0.98
CA SER A 50 1.70 18.28 -1.10
C SER A 50 3.05 18.34 -1.81
N ILE A 51 4.02 17.49 -1.41
CA ILE A 51 5.32 17.40 -2.06
C ILE A 51 5.15 16.97 -3.52
N MET A 52 4.34 15.94 -3.76
CA MET A 52 4.10 15.40 -5.10
C MET A 52 3.50 16.47 -6.02
N GLY A 53 2.54 17.26 -5.55
CA GLY A 53 1.97 18.39 -6.30
C GLY A 53 3.01 19.43 -6.72
N LEU A 54 3.93 19.78 -5.82
CA LEU A 54 5.03 20.71 -6.13
C LEU A 54 6.05 20.13 -7.12
N VAL A 55 6.36 18.83 -6.99
CA VAL A 55 7.32 18.14 -7.87
C VAL A 55 6.75 17.97 -9.27
N LEU A 56 5.52 17.47 -9.39
CA LEU A 56 4.86 17.21 -10.68
C LEU A 56 4.76 18.49 -11.53
N GLY A 57 4.40 19.63 -10.92
CA GLY A 57 4.31 20.90 -11.64
C GLY A 57 5.62 21.30 -12.35
N LYS A 58 6.75 21.14 -11.66
CA LYS A 58 8.08 21.43 -12.25
C LYS A 58 8.47 20.46 -13.34
N VAL A 59 8.10 19.20 -13.20
CA VAL A 59 8.47 18.13 -14.12
C VAL A 59 7.67 18.22 -15.41
N PHE A 60 6.37 18.49 -15.28
CA PHE A 60 5.49 18.71 -16.42
C PHE A 60 5.95 19.90 -17.24
N ALA A 61 6.44 20.97 -16.59
CA ALA A 61 7.00 22.13 -17.28
C ALA A 61 8.33 21.84 -18.01
N SER A 62 9.17 20.93 -17.49
CA SER A 62 10.47 20.62 -18.10
C SER A 62 10.36 19.77 -19.37
N ASN A 63 9.28 19.01 -19.55
CA ASN A 63 9.01 18.11 -20.70
C ASN A 63 10.24 17.31 -21.20
N ASN A 64 11.11 16.87 -20.27
CA ASN A 64 12.36 16.18 -20.58
C ASN A 64 12.23 14.69 -20.22
N ILE A 65 12.58 13.81 -21.17
CA ILE A 65 12.50 12.35 -21.02
C ILE A 65 13.32 11.84 -19.84
N TRP A 66 14.47 12.47 -19.57
CA TRP A 66 15.33 12.12 -18.44
C TRP A 66 14.69 12.46 -17.09
N GLY A 67 13.90 13.54 -17.04
CA GLY A 67 13.12 13.90 -15.85
C GLY A 67 12.01 12.88 -15.57
N VAL A 68 11.28 12.48 -16.61
CA VAL A 68 10.22 11.46 -16.51
C VAL A 68 10.80 10.10 -16.11
N ALA A 69 11.90 9.68 -16.73
CA ALA A 69 12.60 8.45 -16.38
C ALA A 69 13.14 8.49 -14.95
N GLY A 70 13.73 9.60 -14.52
CA GLY A 70 14.22 9.79 -13.16
C GLY A 70 13.12 9.62 -12.12
N ILE A 71 11.93 10.19 -12.36
CA ILE A 71 10.77 10.01 -11.47
C ILE A 71 10.23 8.60 -11.52
N ALA A 72 10.14 7.97 -12.70
CA ALA A 72 9.67 6.59 -12.80
C ALA A 72 10.56 5.63 -12.01
N VAL A 73 11.89 5.83 -12.05
CA VAL A 73 12.86 5.08 -11.22
C VAL A 73 12.69 5.42 -9.75
N LEU A 74 12.58 6.71 -9.39
CA LEU A 74 12.37 7.13 -8.01
C LEU A 74 11.10 6.49 -7.41
N LEU A 75 9.99 6.52 -8.13
CA LEU A 75 8.73 5.91 -7.71
C LEU A 75 8.88 4.40 -7.55
N ASN A 76 9.59 3.72 -8.44
CA ASN A 76 9.88 2.28 -8.30
C ASN A 76 10.70 1.97 -7.04
N VAL A 77 11.74 2.76 -6.77
CA VAL A 77 12.56 2.59 -5.55
C VAL A 77 11.73 2.83 -4.30
N LEU A 78 10.95 3.91 -4.26
CA LEU A 78 10.06 4.21 -3.13
C LEU A 78 9.00 3.11 -2.95
N ALA A 79 8.47 2.57 -4.04
CA ALA A 79 7.51 1.47 -4.01
C ALA A 79 8.13 0.18 -3.44
N ALA A 80 9.35 -0.16 -3.86
CA ALA A 80 10.06 -1.33 -3.33
C ALA A 80 10.42 -1.16 -1.83
N ILE A 81 10.79 0.05 -1.41
CA ILE A 81 10.99 0.40 0.01
C ILE A 81 9.67 0.20 0.76
N GLU A 82 8.56 0.75 0.28
CA GLU A 82 7.26 0.66 0.94
C GLU A 82 6.77 -0.80 1.05
N ALA A 83 6.88 -1.58 -0.03
CA ALA A 83 6.52 -2.99 -0.07
C ALA A 83 7.37 -3.83 0.92
N THR A 84 8.68 -3.58 0.97
CA THR A 84 9.63 -4.32 1.82
C THR A 84 9.53 -3.93 3.29
N TYR A 85 9.47 -2.63 3.59
CA TYR A 85 9.65 -2.13 4.94
C TYR A 85 8.34 -1.85 5.67
N ASN A 86 7.27 -1.47 4.96
CA ASN A 86 6.01 -1.07 5.56
C ASN A 86 4.89 -2.11 5.41
N LYS A 87 4.81 -2.80 4.26
CA LYS A 87 3.75 -3.79 4.01
C LYS A 87 4.10 -5.20 4.47
N ALA A 88 5.36 -5.61 4.37
CA ALA A 88 5.80 -6.93 4.81
C ALA A 88 6.00 -6.98 6.33
N LYS A 89 5.21 -7.81 7.03
CA LYS A 89 5.29 -8.03 8.49
C LYS A 89 6.53 -8.80 8.89
N ARG A 90 6.95 -9.75 8.04
CA ARG A 90 8.17 -10.55 8.21
C ARG A 90 9.03 -10.37 6.96
N ARG A 91 10.34 -10.45 7.14
CA ARG A 91 11.31 -10.21 6.06
C ARG A 91 12.28 -11.37 5.93
N PHE A 92 12.88 -11.46 4.76
CA PHE A 92 13.95 -12.40 4.46
C PHE A 92 15.22 -11.67 4.01
N SER A 93 16.35 -12.38 4.05
CA SER A 93 17.64 -11.83 3.63
C SER A 93 17.58 -11.31 2.20
N ASN A 94 18.14 -10.12 1.94
CA ASN A 94 18.15 -9.47 0.63
C ASN A 94 16.76 -9.22 0.01
N MET A 95 15.72 -9.06 0.84
CA MET A 95 14.37 -8.80 0.35
C MET A 95 14.26 -7.53 -0.50
N PHE A 96 14.87 -6.41 -0.08
CA PHE A 96 14.78 -5.14 -0.82
C PHE A 96 15.22 -5.24 -2.30
N PRO A 97 16.45 -5.69 -2.64
CA PRO A 97 16.87 -5.76 -4.04
C PRO A 97 16.04 -6.76 -4.86
N LEU A 98 15.58 -7.86 -4.25
CA LEU A 98 14.75 -8.85 -4.92
C LEU A 98 13.34 -8.30 -5.23
N ILE A 99 12.73 -7.58 -4.28
CA ILE A 99 11.44 -6.91 -4.49
C ILE A 99 11.59 -5.77 -5.49
N LEU A 100 12.67 -4.98 -5.42
CA LEU A 100 12.95 -3.93 -6.41
C LEU A 100 13.04 -4.51 -7.82
N LEU A 101 13.76 -5.62 -8.00
CA LEU A 101 13.86 -6.31 -9.28
C LEU A 101 12.49 -6.83 -9.75
N ALA A 102 11.69 -7.44 -8.87
CA ALA A 102 10.34 -7.90 -9.18
C ALA A 102 9.41 -6.73 -9.60
N MET A 103 9.50 -5.59 -8.92
CA MET A 103 8.69 -4.41 -9.25
C MET A 103 9.14 -3.74 -10.55
N MET A 104 10.44 -3.55 -10.76
CA MET A 104 10.94 -2.97 -12.01
C MET A 104 10.59 -3.86 -13.20
N SER A 105 10.80 -5.17 -13.09
CA SER A 105 10.49 -6.13 -14.16
C SER A 105 8.99 -6.26 -14.44
N GLY A 106 8.11 -6.10 -13.44
CA GLY A 106 6.66 -6.14 -13.64
C GLY A 106 6.03 -4.82 -14.06
N THR A 107 6.57 -3.67 -13.63
CA THR A 107 5.97 -2.35 -13.89
C THR A 107 6.53 -1.67 -15.13
N VAL A 108 7.84 -1.74 -15.39
CA VAL A 108 8.48 -1.01 -16.49
C VAL A 108 8.02 -1.52 -17.85
N PRO A 109 8.04 -2.84 -18.14
CA PRO A 109 7.57 -3.36 -19.43
C PRO A 109 6.08 -3.08 -19.64
N VAL A 110 5.25 -3.30 -18.62
CA VAL A 110 3.80 -3.05 -18.71
C VAL A 110 3.50 -1.58 -18.96
N SER A 111 4.22 -0.67 -18.29
CA SER A 111 4.01 0.78 -18.46
C SER A 111 4.46 1.26 -19.84
N ILE A 112 5.61 0.80 -20.34
CA ILE A 112 6.11 1.17 -21.67
C ILE A 112 5.21 0.58 -22.76
N LEU A 113 4.93 -0.72 -22.70
CA LEU A 113 4.11 -1.41 -23.71
C LEU A 113 2.66 -0.91 -23.68
N GLY A 114 2.08 -0.74 -22.49
CA GLY A 114 0.71 -0.27 -22.34
C GLY A 114 0.53 1.17 -22.82
N THR A 115 1.45 2.07 -22.46
CA THR A 115 1.33 3.48 -22.89
C THR A 115 1.62 3.65 -24.38
N ASN A 116 2.61 2.93 -24.92
CA ASN A 116 2.96 3.05 -26.33
C ASN A 116 1.96 2.35 -27.27
N PHE A 117 1.59 1.10 -26.97
CA PHE A 117 0.73 0.30 -27.86
C PHE A 117 -0.76 0.39 -27.48
N ALA A 118 -1.11 0.18 -26.21
CA ALA A 118 -2.52 0.10 -25.83
C ALA A 118 -3.19 1.48 -25.80
N MET A 119 -2.48 2.51 -25.36
CA MET A 119 -2.98 3.89 -25.35
C MET A 119 -2.67 4.68 -26.63
N ALA A 120 -1.92 4.08 -27.58
CA ALA A 120 -1.48 4.70 -28.83
C ALA A 120 -0.87 6.09 -28.63
N GLN A 121 -0.14 6.28 -27.52
CA GLN A 121 0.35 7.59 -27.13
C GLN A 121 1.74 7.83 -27.66
N HIS A 122 1.86 8.82 -28.56
CA HIS A 122 3.14 9.26 -29.10
C HIS A 122 3.43 10.72 -28.69
N PRO A 123 4.58 10.99 -28.03
CA PRO A 123 5.49 10.02 -27.42
C PRO A 123 4.88 9.34 -26.18
N PHE A 124 5.28 8.09 -25.89
CA PHE A 124 4.75 7.34 -24.74
C PHE A 124 5.10 7.95 -23.37
N TRP A 125 6.07 8.86 -23.32
CA TRP A 125 6.60 9.45 -22.10
C TRP A 125 5.99 10.82 -21.77
N LYS A 126 4.79 11.17 -22.28
CA LYS A 126 4.17 12.45 -21.91
C LYS A 126 3.99 12.51 -20.38
N PRO A 127 4.60 13.51 -19.70
CA PRO A 127 4.69 13.51 -18.24
C PRO A 127 3.33 13.46 -17.53
N ASP A 128 2.35 14.18 -18.07
CA ASP A 128 0.99 14.37 -17.54
C ASP A 128 0.17 13.07 -17.47
N GLN A 129 0.46 12.10 -18.33
CA GLN A 129 -0.25 10.82 -18.36
C GLN A 129 0.61 9.68 -17.81
N PHE A 130 1.88 9.62 -18.21
CA PHE A 130 2.76 8.50 -17.86
C PHE A 130 3.05 8.40 -16.36
N ILE A 131 3.31 9.55 -15.70
CA ILE A 131 3.68 9.55 -14.27
C ILE A 131 2.49 9.11 -13.39
N PRO A 132 1.25 9.64 -13.56
CA PRO A 132 0.09 9.14 -12.84
C PRO A 132 -0.21 7.66 -13.10
N ILE A 133 -0.07 7.18 -14.34
CA ILE A 133 -0.32 5.78 -14.68
C ILE A 133 0.67 4.86 -13.97
N ILE A 134 1.97 5.17 -14.01
CA ILE A 134 2.99 4.44 -13.25
C ILE A 134 2.69 4.47 -11.75
N GLY A 135 2.30 5.63 -11.21
CA GLY A 135 1.93 5.77 -9.80
C GLY A 135 0.79 4.84 -9.39
N MET A 136 -0.25 4.72 -10.22
CA MET A 136 -1.37 3.80 -9.97
C MET A 136 -0.95 2.33 -10.08
N ILE A 137 -0.13 1.97 -11.07
CA ILE A 137 0.38 0.61 -11.23
C ILE A 137 1.22 0.21 -10.02
N LEU A 138 2.17 1.05 -9.62
CA LEU A 138 3.02 0.82 -8.47
C LEU A 138 2.21 0.73 -7.17
N GLY A 139 1.25 1.64 -6.95
CA GLY A 139 0.41 1.64 -5.75
C GLY A 139 -0.34 0.33 -5.54
N ASN A 140 -0.89 -0.25 -6.62
CA ASN A 140 -1.55 -1.55 -6.56
C ASN A 140 -0.54 -2.70 -6.40
N ALA A 141 0.58 -2.65 -7.12
CA ALA A 141 1.64 -3.66 -7.02
C ALA A 141 2.23 -3.76 -5.60
N ILE A 142 2.44 -2.64 -4.89
CA ILE A 142 2.91 -2.61 -3.49
C ILE A 142 1.99 -3.44 -2.59
N SER A 143 0.68 -3.27 -2.75
CA SER A 143 -0.31 -3.96 -1.93
C SER A 143 -0.38 -5.45 -2.25
N ALA A 144 -0.37 -5.80 -3.54
CA ALA A 144 -0.37 -7.20 -3.98
C ALA A 144 0.89 -7.96 -3.52
N VAL A 145 2.08 -7.39 -3.74
CA VAL A 145 3.35 -7.97 -3.30
C VAL A 145 3.42 -8.09 -1.78
N GLY A 146 2.97 -7.06 -1.04
CA GLY A 146 2.90 -7.09 0.42
C GLY A 146 2.00 -8.21 0.95
N LEU A 147 0.82 -8.41 0.35
CA LEU A 147 -0.09 -9.50 0.69
C LEU A 147 0.54 -10.87 0.38
N ALA A 148 1.14 -11.03 -0.79
CA ALA A 148 1.80 -12.27 -1.19
C ALA A 148 2.91 -12.68 -0.23
N VAL A 149 3.82 -11.76 0.11
CA VAL A 149 4.93 -12.07 1.03
C VAL A 149 4.41 -12.42 2.43
N ASN A 150 3.41 -11.68 2.92
CA ASN A 150 2.80 -11.98 4.21
C ASN A 150 2.10 -13.35 4.23
N ASN A 151 1.40 -13.71 3.16
CA ASN A 151 0.74 -15.01 3.05
C ASN A 151 1.74 -16.15 2.91
N VAL A 152 2.82 -16.00 2.13
CA VAL A 152 3.90 -17.00 2.11
C VAL A 152 4.43 -17.24 3.51
N HIS A 153 4.71 -16.18 4.26
CA HIS A 153 5.22 -16.33 5.63
C HIS A 153 4.21 -16.98 6.59
N LYS A 154 2.91 -16.76 6.37
CA LYS A 154 1.85 -17.43 7.13
C LYS A 154 1.79 -18.92 6.78
N GLU A 155 1.71 -19.24 5.49
CA GLU A 155 1.65 -20.60 4.97
C GLU A 155 2.88 -21.43 5.34
N PHE A 156 4.08 -20.85 5.29
CA PHE A 156 5.30 -21.53 5.74
C PHE A 156 5.33 -21.80 7.24
N ALA A 157 4.66 -20.97 8.04
CA ALA A 157 4.57 -21.17 9.48
C ALA A 157 3.53 -22.23 9.84
N GLU A 158 2.40 -22.26 9.12
CA GLU A 158 1.29 -23.20 9.37
C GLU A 158 1.53 -24.58 8.75
N ASN A 159 2.12 -24.66 7.55
CA ASN A 159 2.30 -25.90 6.78
C ASN A 159 3.74 -26.42 6.78
N LYS A 160 4.57 -26.02 7.75
CA LYS A 160 6.00 -26.36 7.81
C LYS A 160 6.24 -27.87 7.72
N ASP A 161 5.57 -28.65 8.55
CA ASP A 161 5.77 -30.11 8.64
C ASP A 161 5.40 -30.80 7.32
N ARG A 162 4.38 -30.29 6.64
CA ARG A 162 3.95 -30.80 5.33
C ARG A 162 5.00 -30.53 4.25
N ILE A 163 5.58 -29.32 4.24
CA ILE A 163 6.66 -28.96 3.30
C ILE A 163 7.89 -29.85 3.56
N GLU A 164 8.28 -30.03 4.82
CA GLU A 164 9.41 -30.90 5.18
C GLU A 164 9.16 -32.36 4.80
N THR A 165 7.93 -32.86 4.96
CA THR A 165 7.55 -34.21 4.53
C THR A 165 7.69 -34.38 3.02
N TYR A 166 7.21 -33.43 2.20
CA TYR A 166 7.38 -33.49 0.75
C TYR A 166 8.86 -33.49 0.35
N LEU A 167 9.68 -32.64 0.98
CA LEU A 167 11.12 -32.59 0.70
C LEU A 167 11.81 -33.90 1.12
N ALA A 168 11.40 -34.52 2.23
CA ALA A 168 11.91 -35.81 2.68
C ALA A 168 11.53 -36.96 1.74
N MET A 169 10.37 -36.86 1.08
CA MET A 169 9.94 -37.81 0.04
C MET A 169 10.61 -37.57 -1.33
N GLY A 170 11.55 -36.63 -1.42
CA GLY A 170 12.31 -36.36 -2.64
C GLY A 170 11.66 -35.35 -3.59
N ALA A 171 10.59 -34.65 -3.17
CA ALA A 171 9.98 -33.61 -3.99
C ALA A 171 10.96 -32.46 -4.24
N SER A 172 10.93 -31.89 -5.44
CA SER A 172 11.69 -30.69 -5.76
C SER A 172 11.15 -29.48 -4.97
N ARG A 173 11.98 -28.44 -4.83
CA ARG A 173 11.57 -27.19 -4.13
C ARG A 173 10.29 -26.60 -4.69
N PHE A 174 10.09 -26.69 -6.01
CA PHE A 174 8.95 -26.12 -6.70
C PHE A 174 7.69 -26.94 -6.44
N GLU A 175 7.80 -28.27 -6.40
CA GLU A 175 6.68 -29.14 -6.06
C GLU A 175 6.24 -28.97 -4.61
N ALA A 176 7.19 -28.94 -3.67
CA ALA A 176 6.91 -28.75 -2.25
C ALA A 176 6.29 -27.38 -1.95
N CYS A 177 6.72 -26.33 -2.66
CA CYS A 177 6.22 -24.95 -2.45
C CYS A 177 5.01 -24.59 -3.31
N ARG A 178 4.64 -25.40 -4.32
CA ARG A 178 3.51 -25.12 -5.21
C ARG A 178 2.20 -24.77 -4.48
N PRO A 179 1.72 -25.55 -3.49
CA PRO A 179 0.47 -25.21 -2.80
C PRO A 179 0.55 -23.85 -2.10
N VAL A 180 1.68 -23.55 -1.45
CA VAL A 180 1.93 -22.27 -0.79
C VAL A 180 1.95 -21.11 -1.80
N ALA A 181 2.63 -21.29 -2.93
CA ALA A 181 2.72 -20.28 -3.98
C ALA A 181 1.34 -19.95 -4.57
N VAL A 182 0.53 -20.97 -4.84
CA VAL A 182 -0.82 -20.82 -5.40
C VAL A 182 -1.73 -20.06 -4.44
N GLU A 183 -1.71 -20.42 -3.15
CA GLU A 183 -2.57 -19.75 -2.16
C GLU A 183 -2.15 -18.30 -1.92
N ALA A 184 -0.84 -18.06 -1.78
CA ALA A 184 -0.32 -16.70 -1.63
C ALA A 184 -0.63 -15.82 -2.85
N LEU A 185 -0.55 -16.36 -4.06
CA LEU A 185 -0.88 -15.63 -5.29
C LEU A 185 -2.38 -15.32 -5.38
N LYS A 186 -3.26 -16.29 -5.08
CA LYS A 186 -4.72 -16.08 -5.06
C LYS A 186 -5.09 -14.97 -4.10
N MET A 187 -4.59 -15.03 -2.87
CA MET A 187 -4.88 -14.02 -1.84
C MET A 187 -4.34 -12.64 -2.21
N ALA A 188 -3.19 -12.56 -2.89
CA ALA A 188 -2.61 -11.31 -3.33
C ALA A 188 -3.35 -10.66 -4.51
N LEU A 189 -3.91 -11.45 -5.43
CA LEU A 189 -4.62 -10.97 -6.62
C LEU A 189 -6.13 -10.83 -6.42
N LEU A 190 -6.69 -11.37 -5.33
CA LEU A 190 -8.10 -11.25 -5.00
C LEU A 190 -8.62 -9.80 -5.01
N PRO A 191 -7.91 -8.79 -4.45
CA PRO A 191 -8.36 -7.40 -4.52
C PRO A 191 -8.43 -6.86 -5.95
N THR A 192 -7.48 -7.25 -6.81
CA THR A 192 -7.43 -6.85 -8.22
C THR A 192 -8.59 -7.45 -9.00
N VAL A 193 -8.90 -8.73 -8.78
CA VAL A 193 -10.06 -9.39 -9.39
C VAL A 193 -11.36 -8.73 -8.95
N ASN A 194 -11.52 -8.48 -7.64
CA ASN A 194 -12.71 -7.81 -7.10
C ASN A 194 -12.87 -6.40 -7.68
N GLN A 195 -11.77 -5.66 -7.86
CA GLN A 195 -11.82 -4.33 -8.46
C GLN A 195 -12.28 -4.40 -9.93
N LEU A 196 -11.78 -5.35 -10.72
CA LEU A 196 -12.22 -5.55 -12.10
C LEU A 196 -13.72 -5.90 -12.20
N SER A 197 -14.25 -6.67 -11.25
CA SER A 197 -15.66 -7.07 -11.25
C SER A 197 -16.62 -5.94 -10.87
N VAL A 198 -16.20 -4.99 -10.03
CA VAL A 198 -17.12 -3.99 -9.43
C VAL A 198 -16.99 -2.59 -10.05
N ILE A 199 -15.84 -2.27 -10.68
CA ILE A 199 -15.53 -0.90 -11.10
C ILE A 199 -16.58 -0.30 -12.03
N GLY A 200 -17.13 -1.07 -12.97
CA GLY A 200 -18.16 -0.59 -13.90
C GLY A 200 -19.58 -0.50 -13.28
N LEU A 201 -19.79 -1.11 -12.11
CA LEU A 201 -21.11 -1.18 -11.47
C LEU A 201 -21.32 -0.10 -10.40
N VAL A 202 -20.30 0.18 -9.58
CA VAL A 202 -20.48 0.95 -8.34
C VAL A 202 -19.57 2.18 -8.25
N SER A 203 -18.43 2.21 -8.95
CA SER A 203 -17.41 3.25 -8.72
C SER A 203 -16.87 3.87 -10.01
N LEU A 204 -17.07 5.17 -10.20
CA LEU A 204 -16.35 5.92 -11.24
C LEU A 204 -14.92 6.24 -10.76
N PRO A 205 -13.87 5.72 -11.43
CA PRO A 205 -12.50 5.96 -10.98
C PRO A 205 -12.11 7.42 -11.13
N GLY A 206 -11.31 7.93 -10.19
CA GLY A 206 -10.94 9.35 -10.15
C GLY A 206 -10.27 9.86 -11.43
N MET A 207 -9.42 9.06 -12.09
CA MET A 207 -8.80 9.42 -13.37
C MET A 207 -9.82 9.48 -14.52
N MET A 208 -10.83 8.60 -14.53
CA MET A 208 -11.91 8.65 -15.51
C MET A 208 -12.76 9.91 -15.32
N THR A 209 -13.19 10.20 -14.08
CA THR A 209 -13.91 11.43 -13.76
C THR A 209 -13.07 12.67 -14.07
N GLY A 210 -11.78 12.66 -13.75
CA GLY A 210 -10.85 13.74 -14.07
C GLY A 210 -10.72 13.98 -15.58
N ALA A 211 -10.66 12.92 -16.38
CA ALA A 211 -10.65 13.02 -17.84
C ALA A 211 -11.95 13.63 -18.38
N ILE A 212 -13.10 13.24 -17.82
CA ILE A 212 -14.42 13.79 -18.21
C ILE A 212 -14.51 15.28 -17.85
N VAL A 213 -14.13 15.66 -16.63
CA VAL A 213 -14.09 17.07 -16.19
C VAL A 213 -13.09 17.88 -17.01
N GLY A 214 -11.99 17.26 -17.44
CA GLY A 214 -11.02 17.85 -18.37
C GLY A 214 -11.49 17.94 -19.82
N GLY A 215 -12.76 17.64 -20.12
CA GLY A 215 -13.38 17.83 -21.43
C GLY A 215 -13.19 16.67 -22.41
N LYS A 216 -12.63 15.52 -22.00
CA LYS A 216 -12.60 14.32 -22.86
C LYS A 216 -14.00 13.70 -22.93
N SER A 217 -14.32 13.08 -24.07
CA SER A 217 -15.58 12.35 -24.20
C SER A 217 -15.64 11.18 -23.21
N VAL A 218 -16.83 10.93 -22.66
CA VAL A 218 -17.08 9.87 -21.67
C VAL A 218 -16.65 8.50 -22.20
N GLU A 219 -16.90 8.23 -23.49
CA GLU A 219 -16.51 7.00 -24.17
C GLU A 219 -14.98 6.81 -24.19
N GLN A 220 -14.23 7.88 -24.49
CA GLN A 220 -12.77 7.83 -24.50
C GLN A 220 -12.19 7.68 -23.08
N ALA A 221 -12.78 8.36 -22.09
CA ALA A 221 -12.40 8.19 -20.70
C ALA A 221 -12.64 6.76 -20.20
N ALA A 222 -13.75 6.13 -20.59
CA ALA A 222 -14.06 4.74 -20.26
C ALA A 222 -13.06 3.76 -20.90
N ARG A 223 -12.73 3.93 -22.19
CA ARG A 223 -11.68 3.13 -22.87
C ARG A 223 -10.33 3.24 -22.20
N LEU A 224 -9.90 4.45 -21.87
CA LEU A 224 -8.65 4.69 -21.18
C LEU A 224 -8.64 3.99 -19.81
N GLN A 225 -9.74 4.08 -19.06
CA GLN A 225 -9.85 3.44 -17.76
C GLN A 225 -9.82 1.90 -17.85
N MET A 226 -10.47 1.30 -18.87
CA MET A 226 -10.37 -0.14 -19.13
C MET A 226 -8.92 -0.58 -19.35
N ILE A 227 -8.18 0.15 -20.19
CA ILE A 227 -6.77 -0.12 -20.46
C ILE A 227 -5.92 -0.02 -19.17
N ILE A 228 -6.12 1.03 -18.38
CA ILE A 228 -5.41 1.22 -17.09
C ILE A 228 -5.68 0.05 -16.15
N MET A 229 -6.92 -0.43 -16.06
CA MET A 229 -7.28 -1.56 -15.21
C MET A 229 -6.61 -2.87 -15.65
N PHE A 230 -6.51 -3.11 -16.95
CA PHE A 230 -5.77 -4.26 -17.48
C PHE A 230 -4.27 -4.15 -17.22
N MET A 231 -3.69 -2.95 -17.33
CA MET A 231 -2.28 -2.69 -16.99
C MET A 231 -2.00 -2.93 -15.50
N ILE A 232 -2.87 -2.43 -14.62
CA ILE A 232 -2.76 -2.66 -13.17
C ILE A 232 -2.82 -4.15 -12.87
N SER A 233 -3.75 -4.87 -13.50
CA SER A 233 -3.91 -6.32 -13.30
C SER A 233 -2.68 -7.10 -13.76
N ALA A 234 -2.24 -6.88 -14.99
CA ALA A 234 -1.07 -7.55 -15.56
C ALA A 234 0.20 -7.26 -14.74
N SER A 235 0.42 -6.00 -14.38
CA SER A 235 1.61 -5.61 -13.61
C SER A 235 1.59 -6.17 -12.19
N SER A 236 0.43 -6.12 -11.51
CA SER A 236 0.29 -6.67 -10.15
C SER A 236 0.53 -8.18 -10.15
N ALA A 237 0.01 -8.91 -11.14
CA ALA A 237 0.26 -10.34 -11.31
C ALA A 237 1.74 -10.64 -11.53
N LEU A 238 2.41 -9.95 -12.46
CA LEU A 238 3.83 -10.14 -12.76
C LEU A 238 4.73 -9.81 -11.56
N CYS A 239 4.53 -8.65 -10.93
CA CYS A 239 5.29 -8.26 -9.73
C CYS A 239 5.14 -9.29 -8.61
N THR A 240 3.91 -9.77 -8.40
CA THR A 240 3.61 -10.74 -7.35
C THR A 240 4.24 -12.11 -7.64
N LEU A 241 4.12 -12.61 -8.86
CA LEU A 241 4.73 -13.88 -9.29
C LEU A 241 6.24 -13.86 -9.11
N LEU A 242 6.92 -12.78 -9.53
CA LEU A 242 8.37 -12.65 -9.40
C LEU A 242 8.80 -12.49 -7.95
N ALA A 243 8.06 -11.70 -7.16
CA ALA A 243 8.31 -11.57 -5.72
C ALA A 243 8.16 -12.91 -4.99
N LEU A 244 7.13 -13.70 -5.33
CA LEU A 244 6.93 -15.05 -4.81
C LEU A 244 8.08 -15.99 -5.22
N PHE A 245 8.46 -15.98 -6.49
CA PHE A 245 9.58 -16.78 -6.97
C PHE A 245 10.87 -16.48 -6.20
N PHE A 246 11.21 -15.20 -6.01
CA PHE A 246 12.39 -14.80 -5.23
C PHE A 246 12.27 -15.14 -3.74
N CYS A 247 11.08 -14.99 -3.16
CA CYS A 247 10.83 -15.36 -1.77
C CYS A 247 11.05 -16.86 -1.55
N LEU A 248 10.42 -17.71 -2.38
CA LEU A 248 10.49 -19.16 -2.25
C LEU A 248 11.91 -19.71 -2.50
N THR A 249 12.60 -19.20 -3.51
CA THR A 249 13.99 -19.59 -3.80
C THR A 249 14.98 -19.14 -2.72
N THR A 250 14.64 -18.10 -1.96
CA THR A 250 15.46 -17.66 -0.81
C THR A 250 15.19 -18.47 0.45
N LEU A 251 13.93 -18.85 0.69
CA LEU A 251 13.48 -19.60 1.87
C LEU A 251 13.78 -21.11 1.77
N VAL A 252 13.77 -21.69 0.57
CA VAL A 252 14.08 -23.09 0.32
C VAL A 252 15.36 -23.21 -0.52
N ASP A 253 16.39 -23.82 0.07
CA ASP A 253 17.72 -23.86 -0.55
C ASP A 253 17.82 -24.79 -1.76
N SER A 254 18.83 -24.55 -2.60
CA SER A 254 19.76 -25.55 -3.17
C SER A 254 19.37 -27.01 -3.00
N ARG A 255 19.52 -27.42 -1.75
CA ARG A 255 19.55 -28.80 -1.26
C ARG A 255 18.23 -29.25 -0.62
N ALA A 256 17.10 -28.65 -1.01
CA ALA A 256 15.78 -29.01 -0.49
C ALA A 256 15.68 -28.89 1.05
N ARG A 257 16.29 -27.84 1.62
CA ARG A 257 16.24 -27.55 3.06
C ARG A 257 15.49 -26.24 3.30
N LEU A 258 14.57 -26.27 4.26
CA LEU A 258 13.90 -25.08 4.75
C LEU A 258 14.90 -24.25 5.58
N ARG A 259 15.01 -22.94 5.31
CA ARG A 259 15.92 -22.04 6.04
C ARG A 259 15.14 -21.06 6.91
N PRO A 260 14.59 -21.50 8.05
CA PRO A 260 13.88 -20.61 8.97
C PRO A 260 14.79 -19.48 9.50
N ASP A 261 16.10 -19.74 9.57
CA ASP A 261 17.20 -18.83 9.89
C ASP A 261 17.29 -17.58 8.99
N LYS A 262 16.69 -17.60 7.80
CA LYS A 262 16.60 -16.41 6.93
C LYS A 262 15.38 -15.54 7.20
N MET A 263 14.46 -15.95 8.07
CA MET A 263 13.29 -15.15 8.44
C MET A 263 13.66 -14.18 9.57
N TYR A 264 13.97 -12.95 9.23
CA TYR A 264 14.28 -11.91 10.20
C TYR A 264 13.05 -11.07 10.49
N SER A 265 12.69 -10.96 11.77
CA SER A 265 11.59 -10.10 12.24
C SER A 265 12.04 -8.67 12.57
N LYS A 266 13.35 -8.37 12.57
CA LYS A 266 13.85 -7.06 13.03
C LYS A 266 13.75 -6.01 11.92
N ALA A 267 12.85 -5.04 12.11
CA ALA A 267 12.76 -3.84 11.29
C ALA A 267 14.07 -2.99 11.37
N PRO A 268 14.42 -2.18 10.35
CA PRO A 268 15.63 -1.36 10.38
C PRO A 268 15.46 -0.29 11.46
N LEU A 269 16.56 0.21 12.00
CA LEU A 269 16.57 1.08 13.18
C LEU A 269 15.64 2.31 13.04
N LEU A 270 15.61 2.92 11.85
CA LEU A 270 14.76 4.09 11.53
C LEU A 270 13.26 3.81 11.65
N TYR A 271 12.80 2.63 11.21
CA TYR A 271 11.37 2.29 11.29
C TYR A 271 10.96 1.91 12.72
N ARG A 272 11.86 1.29 13.49
CA ARG A 272 11.63 1.04 14.92
C ARG A 272 11.49 2.35 15.68
N TRP A 273 12.28 3.38 15.33
CA TRP A 273 12.18 4.71 15.92
C TRP A 273 10.87 5.39 15.57
N ARG A 274 10.38 5.27 14.32
CA ARG A 274 9.05 5.74 13.91
C ARG A 274 7.94 5.07 14.72
N ASP A 275 7.95 3.74 14.79
CA ASP A 275 6.90 2.99 15.48
C ASP A 275 6.92 3.28 16.99
N ALA A 276 8.12 3.40 17.58
CA ALA A 276 8.30 3.83 18.96
C ALA A 276 7.89 5.29 19.21
N ALA A 277 8.12 6.19 18.26
CA ALA A 277 7.66 7.58 18.35
C ALA A 277 6.12 7.65 18.27
N GLY A 278 5.50 6.89 17.37
CA GLY A 278 4.06 6.73 17.28
C GLY A 278 3.45 6.16 18.56
N GLU A 279 4.07 5.13 19.14
CA GLU A 279 3.66 4.58 20.43
C GLU A 279 3.85 5.56 21.61
N LYS A 280 4.93 6.35 21.62
CA LYS A 280 5.12 7.38 22.66
C LYS A 280 4.05 8.46 22.59
N ILE A 281 3.77 8.97 21.40
CA ILE A 281 2.69 9.95 21.17
C ILE A 281 1.35 9.36 21.59
N TRP A 282 1.09 8.11 21.23
CA TRP A 282 -0.11 7.37 21.61
C TRP A 282 -0.24 7.16 23.13
N ASN A 283 0.82 6.76 23.80
CA ASN A 283 0.83 6.57 25.25
C ASN A 283 0.68 7.90 25.99
N GLY A 284 1.12 9.01 25.40
CA GLY A 284 0.81 10.37 25.85
C GLY A 284 -0.68 10.70 25.72
N LEU A 285 -1.27 10.46 24.55
CA LEU A 285 -2.70 10.65 24.28
C LEU A 285 -3.59 9.77 25.17
N LYS A 286 -3.26 8.48 25.34
CA LYS A 286 -3.94 7.58 26.28
C LYS A 286 -3.89 8.13 27.69
N ARG A 287 -2.74 8.64 28.14
CA ARG A 287 -2.61 9.26 29.47
C ARG A 287 -3.56 10.44 29.64
N VAL A 288 -3.62 11.35 28.68
CA VAL A 288 -4.53 12.51 28.73
C VAL A 288 -6.01 12.07 28.69
N MET A 289 -6.34 11.09 27.86
CA MET A 289 -7.73 10.62 27.68
C MET A 289 -8.23 9.79 28.88
N PHE A 290 -7.38 8.93 29.45
CA PHE A 290 -7.72 8.15 30.66
C PHE A 290 -7.65 8.98 31.94
N TRP A 291 -6.78 9.99 32.02
CA TRP A 291 -6.78 10.94 33.15
C TRP A 291 -8.15 11.62 33.27
N ARG A 292 -8.74 12.03 32.14
CA ARG A 292 -10.09 12.62 32.07
C ARG A 292 -11.24 11.66 32.40
N ARG A 293 -11.02 10.33 32.33
CA ARG A 293 -11.99 9.31 32.75
C ARG A 293 -11.89 9.01 34.25
N LYS A 294 -10.67 9.09 34.80
CA LYS A 294 -10.42 8.98 36.24
C LYS A 294 -10.99 10.19 36.99
N GLU A 295 -10.81 11.41 36.48
CA GLU A 295 -11.39 12.62 37.09
C GLU A 295 -12.93 12.58 37.13
N ARG A 296 -13.59 12.15 36.05
CA ARG A 296 -15.07 12.04 36.03
C ARG A 296 -15.62 11.01 37.03
N GLY A 297 -14.96 9.86 37.19
CA GLY A 297 -15.35 8.88 38.22
C GLY A 297 -15.14 9.42 39.64
N THR A 298 -14.10 10.24 39.85
CA THR A 298 -13.80 10.81 41.17
C THR A 298 -14.73 11.98 41.53
N GLU A 299 -15.20 12.74 40.54
CA GLU A 299 -16.23 13.78 40.75
C GLU A 299 -17.62 13.21 41.01
N GLU A 300 -18.01 12.11 40.34
CA GLU A 300 -19.27 11.40 40.61
C GLU A 300 -19.26 10.73 41.99
N GLU A 301 -18.14 10.11 42.41
CA GLU A 301 -17.97 9.61 43.78
C GLU A 301 -18.00 10.74 44.82
N ARG A 302 -17.35 11.89 44.54
CA ARG A 302 -17.42 13.06 45.44
C ARG A 302 -18.81 13.67 45.53
N ARG A 303 -19.58 13.72 44.44
CA ARG A 303 -20.98 14.19 44.47
C ARG A 303 -21.90 13.22 45.20
N GLY A 304 -21.72 11.91 45.00
CA GLY A 304 -22.48 10.89 45.73
C GLY A 304 -22.24 10.91 47.25
N LEU A 305 -21.03 11.28 47.68
CA LEU A 305 -20.71 11.43 49.10
C LEU A 305 -21.26 12.72 49.73
N LEU A 306 -21.44 13.79 48.94
CA LEU A 306 -22.02 15.05 49.43
C LEU A 306 -23.55 15.00 49.51
N ASP A 307 -24.22 14.33 48.57
CA ASP A 307 -25.68 14.11 48.61
C ASP A 307 -26.09 13.07 49.68
N GLY A 308 -25.18 12.16 50.05
CA GLY A 308 -25.40 11.18 51.11
C GLY A 308 -25.33 11.73 52.55
N GLN A 309 -24.87 12.97 52.74
CA GLN A 309 -24.78 13.63 54.06
C GLN A 309 -25.90 14.64 54.35
N SER A 310 -26.89 14.78 53.46
CA SER A 310 -28.02 15.71 53.62
C SER A 310 -29.38 15.04 53.92
N ARG A 311 -29.38 13.78 54.38
CA ARG A 311 -30.57 13.08 54.88
C ARG A 311 -30.42 12.64 56.33
#